data_AF-A0A372FV13-F1
#
_entry.id   AF-A0A372FV13-F1
#
_cell.length_a   1.000
_cell.length_b   1.000
_cell.length_c   1.000
_cell.angle_alpha   90.00
_cell.angle_beta   90.00
_cell.angle_gamma   90.00
#
_symmetry.space_group_name_H-M   'P 1'
#
loop_
_entity.id
_entity.type
_entity.pdbx_description
1 polymer ?
#
loop_
_entity_poly.entity_id
_entity_poly.type
_entity_poly.pdbx_seq_one_letter_code
_entity_poly.pdbx_strand_id
1 'polypeptide(L)'
;MDIQVWNPDGYDFYQVKRYPRPLTARQATKIQESWETFVRETVPLLPVRSWTLVTPWNPSNPRLDWLRELTAGQGFPTHWMGGRTLDAMAADRPSLVDYFFGDGGERLQRLMASALQGGRDIAPGVVGEDLLDAILARHRGLADALNDVDPFYRYELDIRTGGLGDLPWDIDIRPGSPVAMVQYRQLDAERYQVMRILPRHPGVMHLRPITGTLRLEVNTGSPEHLALEEFSRFGAPFQDIPGTVIEMSGPSGLARRTGAGLFTFLAAPNSGNGIPDLDVRLVSTDGRVLHTLELVEVEAARGADGGPGTWICGRDRSGALQFRFFLHGPDGHEIRILTGPLTGKTPAEALPAVRMAAELVDGNELLLAVRGGRPITCGWAVSDSAVRANARWHVSLLEALAAIQRFTWERVTIPDVDALSDGHIEEILRTGRLLQGERIETTWTQVTLTVASRERLPTPGVEAALIAETPIIARVGDREIPLDAKRRVIYRTARIADPAEVTSAQAGDTIRLLPGSTDHALILAIPTEHEQ
;
A
#
# COMPACT_ATOMS: atom_id res chain seq x y z
N MET A 1 -3.27 -34.05 3.63
CA MET A 1 -2.03 -33.88 4.42
C MET A 1 -2.33 -32.94 5.56
N ASP A 2 -1.74 -33.12 6.75
CA ASP A 2 -2.22 -32.43 7.96
C ASP A 2 -1.42 -31.15 8.27
N ILE A 3 -0.09 -31.13 8.08
CA ILE A 3 0.75 -29.94 8.23
C ILE A 3 1.79 -29.88 7.11
N GLN A 4 2.04 -28.68 6.57
CA GLN A 4 3.06 -28.39 5.56
C GLN A 4 3.94 -27.23 6.05
N VAL A 5 5.26 -27.39 5.97
CA VAL A 5 6.24 -26.39 6.41
C VAL A 5 7.21 -26.11 5.27
N TRP A 6 7.29 -24.84 4.85
CA TRP A 6 8.23 -24.41 3.80
C TRP A 6 9.65 -24.26 4.35
N ASN A 7 10.64 -24.68 3.57
CA ASN A 7 12.06 -24.40 3.74
C ASN A 7 12.65 -23.95 2.39
N PRO A 8 13.84 -23.30 2.38
CA PRO A 8 14.49 -22.87 1.13
C PRO A 8 14.62 -23.97 0.08
N ASP A 9 14.84 -25.23 0.50
CA ASP A 9 15.07 -26.37 -0.39
C ASP A 9 13.81 -27.22 -0.66
N GLY A 10 12.62 -26.78 -0.20
CA GLY A 10 11.36 -27.49 -0.39
C GLY A 10 10.52 -27.62 0.88
N TYR A 11 9.46 -28.42 0.82
CA TYR A 11 8.47 -28.55 1.89
C TYR A 11 8.66 -29.82 2.73
N ASP A 12 8.59 -29.68 4.04
CA ASP A 12 8.37 -30.81 4.95
C ASP A 12 6.88 -31.02 5.18
N PHE A 13 6.46 -32.27 5.11
CA PHE A 13 5.08 -32.64 5.28
C PHE A 13 4.91 -33.55 6.50
N TYR A 14 3.96 -33.24 7.37
CA TYR A 14 3.63 -34.05 8.54
C TYR A 14 2.20 -34.60 8.45
N GLN A 15 2.05 -35.92 8.60
CA GLN A 15 0.76 -36.60 8.66
C GLN A 15 0.48 -36.96 10.11
N VAL A 16 -0.46 -36.27 10.74
CA VAL A 16 -0.72 -36.37 12.17
C VAL A 16 -1.89 -37.31 12.41
N LYS A 17 -1.64 -38.42 13.12
CA LYS A 17 -2.68 -39.39 13.47
C LYS A 17 -2.75 -39.61 14.96
N ARG A 18 -3.95 -39.42 15.52
CA ARG A 18 -4.26 -39.67 16.95
C ARG A 18 -4.39 -41.17 17.25
N TYR A 19 -3.32 -41.93 17.03
CA TYR A 19 -3.24 -43.37 17.30
C TYR A 19 -2.30 -43.62 18.48
N PRO A 20 -2.82 -43.67 19.73
CA PRO A 20 -2.01 -43.79 20.94
C PRO A 20 -1.57 -45.23 21.27
N ARG A 21 -1.99 -46.20 20.47
CA ARG A 21 -1.71 -47.64 20.64
C ARG A 21 -1.13 -48.20 19.33
N PRO A 22 -0.56 -49.43 19.35
CA PRO A 22 -0.12 -50.09 18.13
C PRO A 22 -1.18 -50.02 17.02
N LEU A 23 -0.74 -49.70 15.81
CA LEU A 23 -1.64 -49.55 14.67
C LEU A 23 -2.41 -50.86 14.41
N THR A 24 -3.73 -50.74 14.36
CA THR A 24 -4.60 -51.79 13.80
C THR A 24 -4.44 -51.87 12.29
N ALA A 25 -4.83 -52.99 11.67
CA ALA A 25 -4.81 -53.15 10.22
C ALA A 25 -5.56 -52.02 9.50
N ARG A 26 -6.77 -51.68 9.98
CA ARG A 26 -7.58 -50.59 9.43
C ARG A 26 -6.90 -49.22 9.50
N GLN A 27 -6.17 -48.92 10.57
CA GLN A 27 -5.43 -47.66 10.70
C GLN A 27 -4.24 -47.59 9.75
N ALA A 28 -3.54 -48.72 9.56
CA ALA A 28 -2.46 -48.82 8.58
C ALA A 28 -2.97 -48.60 7.14
N THR A 29 -4.10 -49.21 6.78
CA THR A 29 -4.76 -48.97 5.47
C THR A 29 -5.08 -47.50 5.25
N LYS A 30 -5.64 -46.80 6.24
CA LYS A 30 -5.93 -45.36 6.12
C LYS A 30 -4.67 -44.50 5.94
N ILE A 31 -3.56 -44.88 6.57
CA ILE A 31 -2.28 -44.19 6.37
C ILE A 31 -1.81 -44.40 4.94
N GLN A 32 -1.87 -45.63 4.45
CA GLN A 32 -1.53 -45.98 3.06
C GLN A 32 -2.38 -45.23 2.04
N GLU A 33 -3.71 -45.21 2.18
CA GLU A 33 -4.62 -44.47 1.27
C GLU A 33 -4.26 -42.98 1.23
N SER A 34 -3.95 -42.39 2.40
CA SER A 34 -3.57 -40.99 2.49
C SER A 34 -2.17 -40.72 1.94
N TRP A 35 -1.26 -41.70 2.00
CA TRP A 35 0.06 -41.62 1.38
C TRP A 35 -0.05 -41.69 -0.14
N GLU A 36 -0.81 -42.64 -0.68
CA GLU A 36 -1.06 -42.78 -2.12
C GLU A 36 -1.70 -41.50 -2.69
N THR A 37 -2.63 -40.90 -1.96
CA THR A 37 -3.22 -39.60 -2.31
C THR A 37 -2.17 -38.49 -2.31
N PHE A 38 -1.31 -38.42 -1.29
CA PHE A 38 -0.21 -37.44 -1.24
C PHE A 38 0.77 -37.59 -2.42
N VAL A 39 1.15 -38.82 -2.75
CA VAL A 39 2.04 -39.11 -3.90
C VAL A 39 1.38 -38.71 -5.22
N ARG A 40 0.09 -39.01 -5.40
CA ARG A 40 -0.62 -38.69 -6.64
C ARG A 40 -0.84 -37.19 -6.83
N GLU A 41 -1.20 -36.48 -5.77
CA GLU A 41 -1.74 -35.12 -5.89
C GLU A 41 -0.74 -34.04 -5.47
N THR A 42 0.19 -34.34 -4.56
CA THR A 42 1.08 -33.32 -3.98
C THR A 42 2.50 -33.40 -4.55
N VAL A 43 3.08 -34.60 -4.65
CA VAL A 43 4.47 -34.79 -5.12
C VAL A 43 4.72 -34.19 -6.53
N PRO A 44 3.80 -34.27 -7.51
CA PRO A 44 4.03 -33.68 -8.83
C PRO A 44 4.00 -32.15 -8.84
N LEU A 45 3.39 -31.53 -7.83
CA LEU A 45 3.12 -30.09 -7.79
C LEU A 45 4.12 -29.33 -6.93
N LEU A 46 4.72 -29.96 -5.92
CA LEU A 46 5.52 -29.30 -4.91
C LEU A 46 6.88 -29.99 -4.70
N PRO A 47 7.97 -29.24 -4.50
CA PRO A 47 9.26 -29.80 -4.13
C PRO A 47 9.19 -30.37 -2.71
N VAL A 48 9.10 -31.70 -2.59
CA VAL A 48 9.00 -32.40 -1.31
C VAL A 48 10.39 -32.64 -0.73
N ARG A 49 10.65 -32.08 0.45
CA ARG A 49 11.90 -32.29 1.20
C ARG A 49 11.83 -33.52 2.09
N SER A 50 10.72 -33.71 2.81
CA SER A 50 10.51 -34.87 3.68
C SER A 50 9.03 -35.15 3.93
N TRP A 51 8.73 -36.39 4.30
CA TRP A 51 7.39 -36.78 4.74
C TRP A 51 7.47 -37.53 6.07
N THR A 52 6.73 -37.07 7.08
CA THR A 52 6.80 -37.62 8.44
C THR A 52 5.44 -38.07 8.92
N LEU A 53 5.30 -39.36 9.26
CA LEU A 53 4.16 -39.88 10.00
C LEU A 53 4.32 -39.53 11.48
N VAL A 54 3.34 -38.85 12.06
CA VAL A 54 3.35 -38.43 13.47
C VAL A 54 2.27 -39.17 14.24
N THR A 55 2.66 -39.95 15.25
CA THR A 55 1.72 -40.66 16.13
C THR A 55 2.14 -40.60 17.61
N PRO A 56 1.19 -40.53 18.57
CA PRO A 56 1.51 -40.64 20.00
C PRO A 56 2.11 -42.01 20.40
N TRP A 57 1.96 -43.03 19.57
CA TRP A 57 2.61 -44.34 19.77
C TRP A 57 4.01 -44.38 19.15
N ASN A 58 4.93 -45.13 19.75
CA ASN A 58 6.28 -45.33 19.21
C ASN A 58 6.31 -46.55 18.28
N PRO A 59 6.87 -46.43 17.06
CA PRO A 59 6.90 -47.55 16.14
C PRO A 59 7.79 -48.69 16.65
N SER A 60 7.35 -49.93 16.41
CA SER A 60 8.20 -51.11 16.51
C SER A 60 9.03 -51.31 15.24
N ASN A 61 10.11 -52.09 15.30
CA ASN A 61 10.94 -52.36 14.11
C ASN A 61 10.12 -52.89 12.91
N PRO A 62 9.20 -53.88 13.07
CA PRO A 62 8.36 -54.32 11.95
C PRO A 62 7.49 -53.22 11.35
N ARG A 63 7.09 -52.21 12.14
CA ARG A 63 6.30 -51.07 11.65
C ARG A 63 7.15 -50.02 10.95
N LEU A 64 8.41 -49.86 11.35
CA LEU A 64 9.37 -49.05 10.60
C LEU A 64 9.65 -49.68 9.24
N ASP A 65 9.81 -51.00 9.18
CA ASP A 65 10.02 -51.72 7.92
C ASP A 65 8.79 -51.60 7.01
N TRP A 66 7.58 -51.78 7.56
CA TRP A 66 6.33 -51.51 6.82
C TRP A 66 6.27 -50.08 6.25
N LEU A 67 6.68 -49.06 7.03
CA LEU A 67 6.68 -47.68 6.54
C LEU A 67 7.71 -47.47 5.42
N ARG A 68 8.89 -48.09 5.52
CA ARG A 68 9.92 -48.05 4.47
C ARG A 68 9.43 -48.70 3.19
N GLU A 69 8.76 -49.85 3.28
CA GLU A 69 8.17 -50.53 2.13
C GLU A 69 7.06 -49.69 1.49
N LEU A 70 6.16 -49.12 2.31
CA LEU A 70 5.07 -48.24 1.85
C LEU A 70 5.60 -47.02 1.08
N THR A 71 6.72 -46.45 1.55
CA THR A 71 7.25 -45.18 1.03
C THR A 71 8.42 -45.35 0.06
N ALA A 72 8.74 -46.58 -0.32
CA ALA A 72 9.86 -46.89 -1.20
C ALA A 72 9.73 -46.20 -2.57
N GLY A 73 10.86 -45.71 -3.09
CA GLY A 73 10.97 -45.19 -4.45
C GLY A 73 10.59 -43.72 -4.67
N GLN A 74 10.22 -42.96 -3.63
CA GLN A 74 9.81 -41.56 -3.79
C GLN A 74 10.95 -40.52 -3.84
N GLY A 75 12.19 -40.93 -3.58
CA GLY A 75 13.37 -40.05 -3.74
C GLY A 75 13.56 -38.99 -2.64
N PHE A 76 12.71 -38.95 -1.61
CA PHE A 76 12.86 -38.08 -0.44
C PHE A 76 12.78 -38.87 0.88
N PRO A 77 13.40 -38.38 1.97
CA PRO A 77 13.35 -39.01 3.29
C PRO A 77 11.92 -39.15 3.83
N THR A 78 11.65 -40.32 4.42
CA THR A 78 10.44 -40.58 5.19
C THR A 78 10.75 -40.94 6.64
N HIS A 79 9.97 -40.38 7.56
CA HIS A 79 10.21 -40.50 8.99
C HIS A 79 8.95 -40.93 9.74
N TRP A 80 9.14 -41.50 10.93
CA TRP A 80 8.07 -41.71 11.89
C TRP A 80 8.44 -41.03 13.20
N MET A 81 7.70 -39.98 13.54
CA MET A 81 7.77 -39.30 14.83
C MET A 81 6.81 -39.97 15.82
N GLY A 82 7.38 -40.75 16.74
CA GLY A 82 6.65 -41.46 17.78
C GLY A 82 6.50 -40.65 19.08
N GLY A 83 5.76 -41.21 20.03
CA GLY A 83 5.50 -40.61 21.33
C GLY A 83 6.74 -40.06 22.04
N ARG A 84 7.87 -40.78 22.07
CA ARG A 84 9.09 -40.31 22.75
C ARG A 84 9.64 -39.02 22.16
N THR A 85 9.59 -38.88 20.83
CA THR A 85 10.03 -37.65 20.16
C THR A 85 9.07 -36.51 20.46
N LEU A 86 7.76 -36.79 20.47
CA LEU A 86 6.75 -35.80 20.86
C LEU A 86 6.90 -35.36 22.32
N ASP A 87 7.17 -36.30 23.23
CA ASP A 87 7.41 -36.02 24.65
C ASP A 87 8.67 -35.17 24.85
N ALA A 88 9.75 -35.45 24.11
CA ALA A 88 10.95 -34.61 24.12
C ALA A 88 10.67 -33.19 23.60
N MET A 89 9.95 -33.07 22.47
CA MET A 89 9.55 -31.76 21.93
C MET A 89 8.63 -30.98 22.87
N ALA A 90 7.77 -31.68 23.61
CA ALA A 90 6.90 -31.10 24.62
C ALA A 90 7.70 -30.64 25.85
N ALA A 91 8.71 -31.41 26.27
CA ALA A 91 9.62 -31.04 27.36
C ALA A 91 10.42 -29.76 27.05
N ASP A 92 10.80 -29.54 25.79
CA ASP A 92 11.46 -28.30 25.34
C ASP A 92 10.51 -27.09 25.32
N ARG A 93 9.20 -27.30 25.45
CA ARG A 93 8.17 -26.25 25.41
C ARG A 93 7.16 -26.42 26.56
N PRO A 94 7.61 -26.30 27.82
CA PRO A 94 6.76 -26.55 28.99
C PRO A 94 5.55 -25.61 29.05
N SER A 95 5.66 -24.38 28.54
CA SER A 95 4.54 -23.42 28.47
C SER A 95 3.37 -23.91 27.61
N LEU A 96 3.62 -24.72 26.56
CA LEU A 96 2.55 -25.35 25.78
C LEU A 96 1.88 -26.48 26.56
N VAL A 97 2.68 -27.28 27.29
CA VAL A 97 2.17 -28.36 28.13
C VAL A 97 1.31 -27.80 29.26
N ASP A 98 1.80 -26.81 29.99
CA ASP A 98 1.06 -26.11 31.03
C ASP A 98 -0.22 -25.47 30.48
N TYR A 99 -0.16 -24.92 29.28
CA TYR A 99 -1.31 -24.28 28.65
C TYR A 99 -2.43 -25.29 28.30
N PHE A 100 -2.09 -26.47 27.76
CA PHE A 100 -3.08 -27.48 27.36
C PHE A 100 -3.47 -28.46 28.47
N PHE A 101 -2.57 -28.71 29.43
CA PHE A 101 -2.68 -29.79 30.41
C PHE A 101 -2.38 -29.37 31.86
N GLY A 102 -1.88 -28.15 32.09
CA GLY A 102 -1.47 -27.68 33.41
C GLY A 102 -2.64 -27.29 34.31
N ASP A 103 -2.33 -27.14 35.61
CA ASP A 103 -3.26 -26.60 36.60
C ASP A 103 -3.31 -25.07 36.48
N GLY A 104 -4.44 -24.54 35.99
CA GLY A 104 -4.66 -23.11 35.85
C GLY A 104 -4.51 -22.31 37.16
N GLY A 105 -4.59 -22.98 38.32
CA GLY A 105 -4.45 -22.37 39.65
C GLY A 105 -3.05 -21.83 39.95
N GLU A 106 -2.00 -22.63 39.78
CA GLU A 106 -0.61 -22.21 40.04
C GLU A 106 -0.14 -21.13 39.06
N ARG A 107 -0.62 -21.22 37.81
CA ARG A 107 -0.36 -20.20 36.78
C ARG A 107 -1.02 -18.86 37.14
N LEU A 108 -2.27 -18.90 37.60
CA LEU A 108 -2.98 -17.71 38.09
C LEU A 108 -2.27 -17.10 39.30
N GLN A 109 -1.81 -17.92 40.25
CA GLN A 109 -1.05 -17.45 41.42
C GLN A 109 0.27 -16.77 41.03
N ARG A 110 1.02 -17.32 40.07
CA ARG A 110 2.24 -16.69 39.53
C ARG A 110 1.93 -15.36 38.85
N LEU A 111 0.91 -15.32 37.98
CA LEU A 111 0.49 -14.08 37.31
C LEU A 111 -0.01 -13.03 38.31
N MET A 112 -0.74 -13.44 39.36
CA MET A 112 -1.18 -12.56 40.45
C MET A 112 0.01 -12.03 41.27
N ALA A 113 1.00 -12.87 41.58
CA ALA A 113 2.21 -12.44 42.29
C ALA A 113 2.99 -11.41 41.47
N SER A 114 3.15 -11.63 40.17
CA SER A 114 3.80 -10.67 39.25
C SER A 114 2.99 -9.37 39.13
N ALA A 115 1.66 -9.44 39.05
CA ALA A 115 0.80 -8.25 39.02
C ALA A 115 0.85 -7.44 40.33
N LEU A 116 0.93 -8.12 41.49
CA LEU A 116 1.08 -7.48 42.81
C LEU A 116 2.46 -6.83 42.99
N GLN A 117 3.53 -7.45 42.48
CA GLN A 117 4.85 -6.82 42.43
C GLN A 117 4.86 -5.60 41.51
N GLY A 118 4.21 -5.72 40.35
CA GLY A 118 3.91 -4.60 39.46
C GLY A 118 2.79 -3.68 39.98
N GLY A 119 2.40 -3.78 41.26
CA GLY A 119 1.38 -2.98 41.95
C GLY A 119 1.92 -2.18 43.14
N ARG A 120 3.18 -2.42 43.56
CA ARG A 120 3.76 -1.79 44.77
C ARG A 120 3.94 -0.28 44.61
N ASP A 121 3.67 0.45 45.68
CA ASP A 121 3.92 1.89 45.76
C ASP A 121 5.41 2.18 45.64
N ILE A 122 5.76 3.16 44.82
CA ILE A 122 7.12 3.71 44.80
C ILE A 122 7.26 4.54 46.07
N ALA A 123 8.28 4.26 46.87
CA ALA A 123 8.50 4.95 48.13
C ALA A 123 8.53 6.49 47.90
N PRO A 124 7.86 7.28 48.75
CA PRO A 124 7.90 8.74 48.61
C PRO A 124 9.34 9.25 48.81
N GLY A 125 9.81 10.13 47.91
CA GLY A 125 11.14 10.76 48.00
C GLY A 125 12.21 10.26 47.03
N VAL A 126 11.86 9.40 46.06
CA VAL A 126 12.78 8.95 44.99
C VAL A 126 13.03 10.11 44.00
N VAL A 127 14.31 10.37 43.67
CA VAL A 127 14.74 11.42 42.74
C VAL A 127 14.31 11.06 41.30
N GLY A 128 14.10 12.05 40.43
CA GLY A 128 13.44 11.86 39.11
C GLY A 128 13.99 10.75 38.22
N GLU A 129 15.31 10.56 38.15
CA GLU A 129 15.93 9.48 37.35
C GLU A 129 15.70 8.09 37.98
N ASP A 130 15.88 7.95 39.28
CA ASP A 130 15.62 6.71 40.03
C ASP A 130 14.13 6.31 39.96
N LEU A 131 13.23 7.29 39.88
CA LEU A 131 11.80 7.08 39.72
C LEU A 131 11.47 6.54 38.31
N LEU A 132 12.09 7.11 37.28
CA LEU A 132 11.92 6.65 35.90
C LEU A 132 12.43 5.21 35.73
N ASP A 133 13.61 4.90 36.28
CA ASP A 133 14.17 3.55 36.23
C ASP A 133 13.30 2.52 36.96
N ALA A 134 12.75 2.88 38.12
CA ALA A 134 11.81 2.03 38.84
C ALA A 134 10.52 1.77 38.03
N ILE A 135 9.99 2.79 37.35
CA ILE A 135 8.83 2.66 36.46
C ILE A 135 9.16 1.79 35.25
N LEU A 136 10.33 1.96 34.63
CA LEU A 136 10.78 1.15 33.50
C LEU A 136 10.98 -0.32 33.88
N ALA A 137 11.59 -0.58 35.03
CA ALA A 137 11.75 -1.95 35.56
C ALA A 137 10.39 -2.62 35.82
N ARG A 138 9.44 -1.87 36.40
CA ARG A 138 8.06 -2.33 36.60
C ARG A 138 7.35 -2.61 35.29
N HIS A 139 7.48 -1.73 34.31
CA HIS A 139 6.88 -1.90 32.99
C HIS A 139 7.45 -3.14 32.28
N ARG A 140 8.76 -3.39 32.36
CA ARG A 140 9.39 -4.62 31.84
C ARG A 140 8.82 -5.87 32.50
N GLY A 141 8.72 -5.89 33.84
CA GLY A 141 8.14 -7.03 34.55
C GLY A 141 6.67 -7.31 34.20
N LEU A 142 5.88 -6.26 33.95
CA LEU A 142 4.51 -6.39 33.46
C LEU A 142 4.47 -6.92 32.02
N ALA A 143 5.36 -6.45 31.14
CA ALA A 143 5.47 -6.94 29.77
C ALA A 143 5.88 -8.42 29.73
N ASP A 144 6.81 -8.85 30.58
CA ASP A 144 7.22 -10.25 30.72
C ASP A 144 6.05 -11.12 31.21
N ALA A 145 5.33 -10.66 32.23
CA ALA A 145 4.14 -11.36 32.72
C ALA A 145 3.04 -11.47 31.65
N LEU A 146 2.83 -10.42 30.85
CA LEU A 146 1.88 -10.44 29.72
C LEU A 146 2.30 -11.42 28.62
N ASN A 147 3.60 -11.57 28.37
CA ASN A 147 4.10 -12.57 27.43
C ASN A 147 3.75 -14.00 27.89
N ASP A 148 3.73 -14.28 29.19
CA ASP A 148 3.43 -15.62 29.72
C ASP A 148 1.94 -15.97 29.74
N VAL A 149 1.05 -15.02 29.40
CA VAL A 149 -0.40 -15.21 29.36
C VAL A 149 -0.86 -16.12 28.22
N ASP A 150 -0.13 -16.19 27.11
CA ASP A 150 -0.51 -17.04 25.98
C ASP A 150 0.71 -17.55 25.21
N PRO A 151 0.81 -18.87 24.92
CA PRO A 151 1.94 -19.40 24.16
C PRO A 151 1.83 -19.16 22.65
N PHE A 152 0.66 -18.78 22.15
CA PHE A 152 0.43 -18.48 20.72
C PHE A 152 0.42 -16.98 20.44
N TYR A 153 0.05 -16.15 21.41
CA TYR A 153 -0.08 -14.71 21.27
C TYR A 153 0.84 -13.92 22.20
N ARG A 154 1.23 -12.73 21.78
CA ARG A 154 1.87 -11.69 22.59
C ARG A 154 0.91 -10.51 22.72
N TYR A 155 0.97 -9.84 23.86
CA TYR A 155 0.17 -8.65 24.14
C TYR A 155 1.09 -7.44 24.31
N GLU A 156 0.74 -6.34 23.68
CA GLU A 156 1.36 -5.03 23.91
C GLU A 156 0.27 -4.09 24.41
N LEU A 157 0.54 -3.36 25.49
CA LEU A 157 -0.44 -2.52 26.18
C LEU A 157 0.14 -1.13 26.40
N ASP A 158 -0.52 -0.13 25.83
CA ASP A 158 -0.23 1.28 26.02
C ASP A 158 -1.39 1.96 26.76
N ILE A 159 -1.06 2.91 27.64
CA ILE A 159 -2.02 3.89 28.17
C ILE A 159 -1.60 5.25 27.64
N ARG A 160 -2.52 5.95 26.99
CA ARG A 160 -2.28 7.22 26.32
C ARG A 160 -3.20 8.29 26.88
N THR A 161 -2.72 9.53 26.81
CA THR A 161 -3.50 10.71 27.21
C THR A 161 -4.37 11.18 26.05
N GLY A 162 -5.59 11.63 26.34
CA GLY A 162 -6.59 12.10 25.39
C GLY A 162 -7.87 11.27 25.38
N GLY A 163 -8.82 11.69 24.54
CA GLY A 163 -10.01 10.93 24.20
C GLY A 163 -9.78 10.04 22.99
N LEU A 164 -10.50 8.91 22.91
CA LEU A 164 -10.48 8.04 21.73
C LEU A 164 -10.93 8.75 20.44
N GLY A 165 -11.73 9.82 20.55
CA GLY A 165 -12.16 10.61 19.41
C GLY A 165 -11.12 11.59 18.86
N ASP A 166 -10.00 11.80 19.57
CA ASP A 166 -9.04 12.87 19.25
C ASP A 166 -7.93 12.42 18.28
N LEU A 167 -7.87 11.13 17.93
CA LEU A 167 -6.82 10.56 17.08
C LEU A 167 -7.39 9.62 16.01
N PRO A 168 -6.72 9.50 14.84
CA PRO A 168 -7.05 8.47 13.85
C PRO A 168 -6.94 7.07 14.46
N TRP A 169 -7.95 6.22 14.24
CA TRP A 169 -8.00 4.85 14.80
C TRP A 169 -6.97 3.89 14.18
N ASP A 170 -6.33 4.27 13.07
CA ASP A 170 -5.40 3.46 12.30
C ASP A 170 -3.92 3.68 12.65
N ILE A 171 -3.61 4.62 13.56
CA ILE A 171 -2.22 4.98 13.92
C ILE A 171 -1.40 3.78 14.45
N ASP A 172 -2.08 2.78 15.01
CA ASP A 172 -1.49 1.59 15.60
C ASP A 172 -1.50 0.37 14.67
N ILE A 173 -2.05 0.53 13.47
CA ILE A 173 -2.14 -0.49 12.44
C ILE A 173 -1.15 -0.10 11.33
N ARG A 174 0.12 -0.49 11.50
CA ARG A 174 1.15 -0.22 10.50
C ARG A 174 1.10 -1.25 9.38
N PRO A 175 1.28 -0.85 8.10
CA PRO A 175 1.48 -1.80 7.00
C PRO A 175 2.62 -2.77 7.33
N GLY A 176 2.36 -4.08 7.18
CA GLY A 176 3.32 -5.13 7.53
C GLY A 176 3.41 -5.49 9.01
N SER A 177 2.65 -4.83 9.90
CA SER A 177 2.56 -5.22 11.31
C SER A 177 1.84 -6.57 11.46
N PRO A 178 2.39 -7.57 12.17
CA PRO A 178 1.75 -8.88 12.30
C PRO A 178 0.54 -8.87 13.26
N VAL A 179 0.05 -7.69 13.68
CA VAL A 179 -1.03 -7.56 14.66
C VAL A 179 -2.29 -8.27 14.17
N ALA A 180 -2.80 -9.19 15.00
CA ALA A 180 -4.02 -9.94 14.75
C ALA A 180 -5.27 -9.13 15.14
N MET A 181 -5.16 -8.30 16.18
CA MET A 181 -6.26 -7.48 16.69
C MET A 181 -5.71 -6.29 17.47
N VAL A 182 -6.33 -5.11 17.30
CA VAL A 182 -6.14 -3.94 18.15
C VAL A 182 -7.43 -3.66 18.89
N GLN A 183 -7.34 -3.36 20.18
CA GLN A 183 -8.45 -2.91 20.98
C GLN A 183 -8.15 -1.54 21.59
N TYR A 184 -9.11 -0.64 21.39
CA TYR A 184 -9.14 0.67 22.02
C TYR A 184 -10.18 0.68 23.13
N ARG A 185 -9.86 1.33 24.27
CA ARG A 185 -10.80 1.47 25.38
C ARG A 185 -10.58 2.79 26.11
N GLN A 186 -11.64 3.59 26.22
CA GLN A 186 -11.62 4.76 27.11
C GLN A 186 -11.54 4.28 28.57
N LEU A 187 -10.58 4.80 29.34
CA LEU A 187 -10.42 4.48 30.75
C LEU A 187 -11.10 5.54 31.63
N ASP A 188 -10.88 6.81 31.30
CA ASP A 188 -11.47 7.98 31.95
C ASP A 188 -11.50 9.18 30.98
N ALA A 189 -11.80 10.39 31.44
CA ALA A 189 -11.91 11.58 30.59
C ALA A 189 -10.60 12.01 29.91
N GLU A 190 -9.45 11.60 30.45
CA GLU A 190 -8.13 12.06 29.98
C GLU A 190 -7.27 10.92 29.45
N ARG A 191 -7.71 9.66 29.55
CA ARG A 191 -6.88 8.51 29.20
C ARG A 191 -7.65 7.40 28.50
N TYR A 192 -6.96 6.78 27.55
CA TYR A 192 -7.42 5.58 26.87
C TYR A 192 -6.32 4.52 26.81
N GLN A 193 -6.74 3.27 26.67
CA GLN A 193 -5.91 2.09 26.54
C GLN A 193 -5.86 1.64 25.08
N VAL A 194 -4.68 1.26 24.62
CA VAL A 194 -4.46 0.50 23.38
C VAL A 194 -3.91 -0.87 23.76
N MET A 195 -4.56 -1.93 23.29
CA MET A 195 -4.08 -3.30 23.44
C MET A 195 -3.89 -3.92 22.07
N ARG A 196 -2.68 -4.34 21.73
CA ARG A 196 -2.37 -5.07 20.49
C ARG A 196 -2.13 -6.53 20.82
N ILE A 197 -2.74 -7.40 20.03
CA ILE A 197 -2.59 -8.85 20.12
C ILE A 197 -1.83 -9.30 18.87
N LEU A 198 -0.66 -9.90 19.06
CA LEU A 198 0.23 -10.30 17.99
C LEU A 198 0.42 -11.82 18.02
N PRO A 199 0.26 -12.52 16.89
CA PRO A 199 0.62 -13.93 16.80
C PRO A 199 2.14 -14.06 16.92
N ARG A 200 2.62 -15.03 17.70
CA ARG A 200 4.05 -15.29 17.88
C ARG A 200 4.70 -15.91 16.63
N HIS A 201 3.90 -16.50 15.73
CA HIS A 201 4.36 -17.00 14.43
C HIS A 201 3.20 -17.06 13.41
N PRO A 202 3.47 -17.13 12.09
CA PRO A 202 2.44 -17.07 11.05
C PRO A 202 1.36 -18.18 11.12
N GLY A 203 1.73 -19.36 11.62
CA GLY A 203 0.83 -20.51 11.74
C GLY A 203 -0.24 -20.39 12.84
N VAL A 204 -0.15 -19.42 13.74
CA VAL A 204 -1.05 -19.28 14.89
C VAL A 204 -2.51 -19.17 14.44
N MET A 205 -2.80 -18.42 13.38
CA MET A 205 -4.17 -18.19 12.91
C MET A 205 -4.87 -19.47 12.43
N HIS A 206 -4.12 -20.50 12.05
CA HIS A 206 -4.67 -21.82 11.70
C HIS A 206 -4.83 -22.72 12.92
N LEU A 207 -3.90 -22.62 13.88
CA LEU A 207 -3.88 -23.49 15.07
C LEU A 207 -4.84 -23.03 16.16
N ARG A 208 -4.99 -21.72 16.34
CA ARG A 208 -5.82 -21.10 17.38
C ARG A 208 -6.35 -19.75 16.92
N PRO A 209 -7.26 -19.71 15.93
CA PRO A 209 -7.83 -18.45 15.45
C PRO A 209 -8.52 -17.66 16.56
N ILE A 210 -8.57 -16.34 16.39
CA ILE A 210 -9.50 -15.48 17.13
C ILE A 210 -10.84 -15.58 16.42
N THR A 211 -11.87 -16.03 17.13
CA THR A 211 -13.24 -16.16 16.60
C THR A 211 -14.22 -15.39 17.47
N GLY A 212 -15.37 -15.04 16.93
CA GLY A 212 -16.40 -14.36 17.71
C GLY A 212 -17.69 -14.19 16.94
N THR A 213 -18.74 -13.86 17.67
CA THR A 213 -20.04 -13.49 17.15
C THR A 213 -20.30 -12.05 17.50
N LEU A 214 -20.50 -11.23 16.48
CA LEU A 214 -20.80 -9.81 16.58
C LEU A 214 -22.22 -9.57 16.08
N ARG A 215 -22.92 -8.64 16.72
CA ARG A 215 -24.17 -8.07 16.20
C ARG A 215 -23.90 -6.64 15.78
N LEU A 216 -23.88 -6.37 14.49
CA LEU A 216 -23.65 -5.03 13.95
C LEU A 216 -25.00 -4.34 13.73
N GLU A 217 -25.06 -3.05 14.05
CA GLU A 217 -26.29 -2.25 14.03
C GLU A 217 -26.19 -1.20 12.91
N VAL A 218 -26.79 -1.49 11.76
CA VAL A 218 -26.78 -0.60 10.59
C VAL A 218 -28.19 -0.40 10.05
N ASN A 219 -28.44 0.78 9.49
CA ASN A 219 -29.71 1.07 8.83
C ASN A 219 -29.72 0.45 7.42
N THR A 220 -30.75 -0.29 7.05
CA THR A 220 -30.86 -0.86 5.70
C THR A 220 -30.78 0.23 4.64
N GLY A 221 -29.96 0.01 3.61
CA GLY A 221 -29.74 0.97 2.51
C GLY A 221 -28.74 2.08 2.81
N SER A 222 -28.15 2.11 4.02
CA SER A 222 -27.02 3.00 4.34
C SER A 222 -25.71 2.54 3.68
N PRO A 223 -24.71 3.44 3.55
CA PRO A 223 -23.36 3.04 3.12
C PRO A 223 -22.73 1.95 4.00
N GLU A 224 -22.99 1.98 5.30
CA GLU A 224 -22.50 0.98 6.26
C GLU A 224 -23.16 -0.39 6.01
N HIS A 225 -24.45 -0.41 5.65
CA HIS A 225 -25.15 -1.62 5.25
C HIS A 225 -24.55 -2.23 3.98
N LEU A 226 -24.26 -1.42 2.97
CA LEU A 226 -23.60 -1.87 1.74
C LEU A 226 -22.18 -2.41 2.04
N ALA A 227 -21.40 -1.74 2.89
CA ALA A 227 -20.08 -2.20 3.28
C ALA A 227 -20.11 -3.57 3.99
N LEU A 228 -21.14 -3.83 4.81
CA LEU A 228 -21.33 -5.14 5.44
C LEU A 228 -21.76 -6.23 4.44
N GLU A 229 -22.60 -5.90 3.46
CA GLU A 229 -22.95 -6.83 2.38
C GLU A 229 -21.70 -7.21 1.57
N GLU A 230 -20.84 -6.23 1.28
CA GLU A 230 -19.58 -6.43 0.57
C GLU A 230 -18.56 -7.23 1.37
N PHE A 231 -18.44 -6.96 2.67
CA PHE A 231 -17.63 -7.75 3.58
C PHE A 231 -18.11 -9.20 3.63
N SER A 232 -19.41 -9.41 3.84
CA SER A 232 -20.00 -10.74 3.90
C SER A 232 -19.78 -11.52 2.60
N ARG A 233 -20.06 -10.90 1.45
CA ARG A 233 -20.01 -11.57 0.16
C ARG A 233 -18.61 -11.73 -0.42
N PHE A 234 -17.75 -10.71 -0.28
CA PHE A 234 -16.44 -10.63 -0.94
C PHE A 234 -15.25 -10.50 0.01
N GLY A 235 -15.48 -10.16 1.28
CA GLY A 235 -14.43 -9.95 2.28
C GLY A 235 -13.88 -8.52 2.29
N ALA A 236 -14.52 -7.59 1.58
CA ALA A 236 -14.08 -6.20 1.54
C ALA A 236 -14.04 -5.57 2.94
N PRO A 237 -13.00 -4.80 3.29
CA PRO A 237 -12.87 -4.20 4.61
C PRO A 237 -13.97 -3.18 4.88
N PHE A 238 -14.34 -3.01 6.15
CA PHE A 238 -15.26 -1.98 6.63
C PHE A 238 -14.73 -1.33 7.89
N GLN A 239 -15.22 -0.13 8.21
CA GLN A 239 -14.67 0.71 9.28
C GLN A 239 -15.78 1.36 10.10
N ASP A 240 -15.51 1.54 11.39
CA ASP A 240 -16.32 2.33 12.34
C ASP A 240 -17.80 1.97 12.40
N ILE A 241 -18.13 0.69 12.24
CA ILE A 241 -19.52 0.21 12.31
C ILE A 241 -19.90 -0.09 13.76
N PRO A 242 -20.98 0.51 14.31
CA PRO A 242 -21.42 0.20 15.66
C PRO A 242 -21.98 -1.21 15.77
N GLY A 243 -21.75 -1.83 16.91
CA GLY A 243 -22.29 -3.15 17.20
C GLY A 243 -22.05 -3.59 18.63
N THR A 244 -22.37 -4.85 18.89
CA THR A 244 -22.19 -5.50 20.20
C THR A 244 -21.46 -6.83 20.03
N VAL A 245 -20.44 -7.06 20.86
CA VAL A 245 -19.82 -8.39 20.99
C VAL A 245 -20.76 -9.31 21.77
N ILE A 246 -21.22 -10.39 21.13
CA ILE A 246 -22.06 -11.42 21.76
C ILE A 246 -21.18 -12.47 22.44
N GLU A 247 -20.16 -12.94 21.72
CA GLU A 247 -19.18 -13.89 22.22
C GLU A 247 -17.86 -13.71 21.46
N MET A 248 -16.74 -13.97 22.13
CA MET A 248 -15.43 -14.09 21.49
C MET A 248 -14.68 -15.28 22.08
N SER A 249 -13.85 -15.91 21.26
CA SER A 249 -12.93 -16.97 21.65
C SER A 249 -11.56 -16.68 21.08
N GLY A 250 -10.51 -17.06 21.80
CA GLY A 250 -9.14 -16.82 21.38
C GLY A 250 -8.17 -16.65 22.57
N PRO A 251 -7.16 -15.78 22.46
CA PRO A 251 -6.24 -15.49 23.54
C PRO A 251 -6.95 -15.00 24.81
N SER A 252 -6.35 -15.26 25.97
CA SER A 252 -6.87 -14.76 27.24
C SER A 252 -7.09 -13.25 27.20
N GLY A 253 -8.15 -12.79 27.88
CA GLY A 253 -8.58 -11.39 27.83
C GLY A 253 -9.68 -11.10 26.82
N LEU A 254 -9.95 -11.97 25.84
CA LEU A 254 -11.05 -11.81 24.88
C LEU A 254 -12.35 -12.51 25.30
N ALA A 255 -12.25 -13.72 25.87
CA ALA A 255 -13.38 -14.63 26.09
C ALA A 255 -14.47 -14.19 27.10
N ARG A 256 -14.28 -13.05 27.78
CA ARG A 256 -15.26 -12.50 28.74
C ARG A 256 -15.78 -11.12 28.34
N ARG A 257 -15.48 -10.67 27.12
CA ARG A 257 -15.81 -9.30 26.68
C ARG A 257 -17.09 -9.31 25.85
N THR A 258 -18.22 -9.05 26.50
CA THR A 258 -19.46 -8.64 25.84
C THR A 258 -19.64 -7.14 26.02
N GLY A 259 -20.29 -6.48 25.05
CA GLY A 259 -20.55 -5.04 25.13
C GLY A 259 -20.55 -4.34 23.78
N ALA A 260 -21.05 -3.10 23.78
CA ALA A 260 -21.12 -2.26 22.60
C ALA A 260 -19.76 -1.65 22.25
N GLY A 261 -19.54 -1.38 20.96
CA GLY A 261 -18.33 -0.72 20.45
C GLY A 261 -18.44 -0.40 18.96
N LEU A 262 -17.38 0.19 18.42
CA LEU A 262 -17.18 0.39 16.99
C LEU A 262 -16.25 -0.70 16.45
N PHE A 263 -16.57 -1.22 15.27
CA PHE A 263 -15.87 -2.33 14.65
C PHE A 263 -15.30 -1.94 13.30
N THR A 264 -14.02 -2.28 13.14
CA THR A 264 -13.27 -2.11 11.90
C THR A 264 -12.63 -3.45 11.54
N PHE A 265 -12.88 -3.91 10.33
CA PHE A 265 -12.27 -5.10 9.74
C PHE A 265 -11.41 -4.70 8.55
N LEU A 266 -10.15 -5.13 8.58
CA LEU A 266 -9.14 -4.78 7.59
C LEU A 266 -8.72 -6.01 6.81
N ALA A 267 -8.21 -5.79 5.60
CA ALA A 267 -7.48 -6.82 4.90
C ALA A 267 -6.24 -7.21 5.71
N ALA A 268 -5.93 -8.50 5.74
CA ALA A 268 -4.74 -8.96 6.45
C ALA A 268 -3.47 -8.33 5.84
N PRO A 269 -2.46 -7.99 6.65
CA PRO A 269 -1.16 -7.56 6.15
C PRO A 269 -0.59 -8.60 5.19
N ASN A 270 -0.12 -8.15 4.03
CA ASN A 270 0.34 -9.02 2.95
C ASN A 270 -0.72 -10.03 2.47
N SER A 271 -2.00 -9.69 2.55
CA SER A 271 -3.08 -10.52 2.01
C SER A 271 -2.97 -10.75 0.49
N GLY A 272 -2.24 -9.88 -0.21
CA GLY A 272 -1.83 -10.10 -1.60
C GLY A 272 -0.73 -11.13 -1.79
N ASN A 273 -0.09 -11.67 -0.73
CA ASN A 273 0.94 -12.69 -0.88
C ASN A 273 0.36 -13.96 -1.50
N GLY A 274 0.84 -14.32 -2.68
CA GLY A 274 0.33 -15.44 -3.48
C GLY A 274 -0.59 -15.01 -4.62
N ILE A 275 -0.95 -13.73 -4.69
CA ILE A 275 -1.51 -13.11 -5.89
C ILE A 275 -0.32 -12.74 -6.80
N PRO A 276 -0.37 -13.08 -8.10
CA PRO A 276 0.67 -12.65 -9.02
C PRO A 276 0.66 -11.12 -9.15
N ASP A 277 1.77 -10.55 -9.63
CA ASP A 277 1.79 -9.12 -9.98
C ASP A 277 0.65 -8.79 -10.95
N LEU A 278 -0.13 -7.76 -10.62
CA LEU A 278 -1.32 -7.37 -11.39
C LEU A 278 -1.12 -6.05 -12.13
N ASP A 279 -1.83 -5.92 -13.24
CA ASP A 279 -2.03 -4.66 -13.96
C ASP A 279 -3.51 -4.48 -14.34
N VAL A 280 -3.90 -3.21 -14.52
CA VAL A 280 -5.18 -2.81 -15.09
C VAL A 280 -4.94 -2.35 -16.52
N ARG A 281 -5.73 -2.86 -17.46
CA ARG A 281 -5.64 -2.50 -18.88
C ARG A 281 -6.91 -1.81 -19.32
N LEU A 282 -6.78 -0.67 -19.98
CA LEU A 282 -7.87 -0.07 -20.72
C LEU A 282 -7.79 -0.51 -22.16
N VAL A 283 -8.87 -1.10 -22.67
CA VAL A 283 -8.96 -1.69 -24.00
C VAL A 283 -10.02 -0.95 -24.80
N SER A 284 -9.72 -0.60 -26.05
CA SER A 284 -10.69 0.00 -26.96
C SER A 284 -11.67 -1.02 -27.53
N THR A 285 -12.74 -0.52 -28.15
CA THR A 285 -13.78 -1.31 -28.82
C THR A 285 -13.25 -2.28 -29.90
N ASP A 286 -12.07 -2.01 -30.46
CA ASP A 286 -11.38 -2.86 -31.44
C ASP A 286 -10.45 -3.92 -30.80
N GLY A 287 -10.41 -3.99 -29.47
CA GLY A 287 -9.58 -4.93 -28.71
C GLY A 287 -8.13 -4.48 -28.51
N ARG A 288 -7.75 -3.26 -28.90
CA ARG A 288 -6.40 -2.73 -28.68
C ARG A 288 -6.23 -2.22 -27.24
N VAL A 289 -5.13 -2.59 -26.59
CA VAL A 289 -4.76 -2.01 -25.28
C VAL A 289 -4.33 -0.55 -25.49
N LEU A 290 -5.07 0.38 -24.89
CA LEU A 290 -4.79 1.82 -24.89
C LEU A 290 -3.81 2.20 -23.79
N HIS A 291 -4.06 1.72 -22.57
CA HIS A 291 -3.26 2.02 -21.38
C HIS A 291 -3.08 0.79 -20.51
N THR A 292 -1.98 0.73 -19.77
CA THR A 292 -1.71 -0.29 -18.76
C THR A 292 -1.16 0.38 -17.51
N LEU A 293 -1.76 0.09 -16.35
CA LEU A 293 -1.32 0.57 -15.05
C LEU A 293 -0.95 -0.62 -14.17
N GLU A 294 0.30 -0.63 -13.72
CA GLU A 294 0.73 -1.59 -12.71
C GLU A 294 0.04 -1.30 -11.38
N LEU A 295 -0.48 -2.35 -10.75
CA LEU A 295 -1.00 -2.27 -9.39
C LEU A 295 0.11 -2.52 -8.38
N VAL A 296 0.18 -1.65 -7.37
CA VAL A 296 1.02 -1.79 -6.18
C VAL A 296 0.14 -1.88 -4.93
N GLU A 297 0.74 -2.37 -3.83
CA GLU A 297 0.03 -2.58 -2.55
C GLU A 297 -1.25 -3.38 -2.73
N VAL A 298 -1.13 -4.49 -3.48
CA VAL A 298 -2.27 -5.35 -3.75
C VAL A 298 -2.70 -6.07 -2.48
N GLU A 299 -3.97 -5.90 -2.16
CA GLU A 299 -4.65 -6.57 -1.05
C GLU A 299 -5.77 -7.44 -1.60
N ALA A 300 -6.10 -8.51 -0.86
CA ALA A 300 -7.24 -9.33 -1.21
C ALA A 300 -7.89 -9.98 0.00
N ALA A 301 -9.16 -10.28 -0.13
CA ALA A 301 -9.93 -10.99 0.87
C ALA A 301 -10.99 -11.86 0.20
N ARG A 302 -11.53 -12.82 0.97
CA ARG A 302 -12.66 -13.64 0.55
C ARG A 302 -13.83 -13.39 1.48
N GLY A 303 -15.04 -13.59 0.97
CA GLY A 303 -16.27 -13.44 1.73
C GLY A 303 -16.24 -14.18 3.06
N ALA A 304 -16.79 -13.53 4.09
CA ALA A 304 -16.96 -14.14 5.40
C ALA A 304 -17.86 -15.38 5.33
N ASP A 305 -17.69 -16.33 6.26
CA ASP A 305 -18.52 -17.54 6.39
C ASP A 305 -18.68 -18.39 5.12
N GLY A 306 -17.64 -18.42 4.27
CA GLY A 306 -17.67 -19.16 3.00
C GLY A 306 -18.34 -18.38 1.87
N GLY A 307 -18.42 -17.05 2.01
CA GLY A 307 -18.90 -16.15 0.98
C GLY A 307 -18.22 -16.40 -0.37
N PRO A 308 -18.99 -16.42 -1.48
CA PRO A 308 -18.52 -16.95 -2.75
C PRO A 308 -17.68 -15.94 -3.57
N GLY A 309 -17.42 -14.75 -3.04
CA GLY A 309 -16.73 -13.67 -3.71
C GLY A 309 -15.31 -13.45 -3.19
N THR A 310 -14.49 -12.81 -4.01
CA THR A 310 -13.15 -12.31 -3.67
C THR A 310 -13.11 -10.82 -3.92
N TRP A 311 -12.66 -10.07 -2.92
CA TRP A 311 -12.32 -8.66 -3.05
C TRP A 311 -10.82 -8.54 -3.36
N ILE A 312 -10.46 -7.70 -4.33
CA ILE A 312 -9.08 -7.32 -4.61
C ILE A 312 -9.01 -5.81 -4.64
N CYS A 313 -7.98 -5.23 -4.04
CA CYS A 313 -7.70 -3.80 -4.09
C CYS A 313 -6.25 -3.58 -4.50
N GLY A 314 -6.02 -2.56 -5.31
CA GLY A 314 -4.68 -2.12 -5.64
C GLY A 314 -4.72 -0.67 -6.11
N ARG A 315 -3.56 0.00 -6.06
CA ARG A 315 -3.42 1.37 -6.54
C ARG A 315 -2.37 1.47 -7.62
N ASP A 316 -2.46 2.48 -8.48
CA ASP A 316 -1.35 2.79 -9.36
C ASP A 316 -0.14 3.29 -8.55
N ARG A 317 1.05 3.30 -9.14
CA ARG A 317 2.30 3.69 -8.46
C ARG A 317 2.27 5.10 -7.86
N SER A 318 1.51 6.03 -8.45
CA SER A 318 1.34 7.37 -7.89
C SER A 318 0.25 7.45 -6.82
N GLY A 319 -0.61 6.44 -6.71
CA GLY A 319 -1.81 6.44 -5.89
C GLY A 319 -2.86 7.46 -6.33
N ALA A 320 -2.85 7.89 -7.60
CA ALA A 320 -3.87 8.76 -8.19
C ALA A 320 -5.18 8.01 -8.45
N LEU A 321 -5.10 6.72 -8.73
CA LEU A 321 -6.23 5.81 -8.89
C LEU A 321 -6.05 4.60 -7.96
N GLN A 322 -7.11 4.27 -7.22
CA GLN A 322 -7.27 3.00 -6.54
C GLN A 322 -8.41 2.23 -7.22
N PHE A 323 -8.17 0.96 -7.47
CA PHE A 323 -9.13 0.04 -8.06
C PHE A 323 -9.57 -0.97 -7.01
N ARG A 324 -10.88 -1.12 -6.84
CA ARG A 324 -11.51 -2.16 -6.02
C ARG A 324 -12.28 -3.09 -6.93
N PHE A 325 -11.94 -4.36 -6.90
CA PHE A 325 -12.57 -5.41 -7.68
C PHE A 325 -13.36 -6.31 -6.74
N PHE A 326 -14.62 -6.56 -7.09
CA PHE A 326 -15.50 -7.48 -6.40
C PHE A 326 -15.80 -8.63 -7.37
N LEU A 327 -15.11 -9.76 -7.19
CA LEU A 327 -15.13 -10.89 -8.12
C LEU A 327 -16.02 -12.00 -7.58
N HIS A 328 -16.98 -12.47 -8.36
CA HIS A 328 -17.86 -13.57 -7.98
C HIS A 328 -18.30 -14.40 -9.19
N GLY A 329 -17.70 -15.59 -9.34
CA GLY A 329 -17.98 -16.49 -10.47
C GLY A 329 -17.64 -15.86 -11.82
N PRO A 330 -18.13 -16.39 -12.94
CA PRO A 330 -17.83 -15.91 -14.29
C PRO A 330 -18.56 -14.62 -14.70
N ASP A 331 -19.69 -14.28 -14.06
CA ASP A 331 -20.59 -13.20 -14.51
C ASP A 331 -20.82 -12.11 -13.45
N GLY A 332 -20.37 -12.31 -12.22
CA GLY A 332 -20.61 -11.40 -11.09
C GLY A 332 -19.38 -10.58 -10.74
N HIS A 333 -18.96 -9.69 -11.63
CA HIS A 333 -17.78 -8.84 -11.41
C HIS A 333 -18.16 -7.37 -11.37
N GLU A 334 -17.74 -6.66 -10.32
CA GLU A 334 -17.86 -5.20 -10.23
C GLU A 334 -16.48 -4.58 -10.03
N ILE A 335 -16.26 -3.42 -10.66
CA ILE A 335 -15.07 -2.59 -10.44
C ILE A 335 -15.51 -1.22 -9.94
N ARG A 336 -14.81 -0.72 -8.93
CA ARG A 336 -14.92 0.68 -8.48
C ARG A 336 -13.57 1.35 -8.56
N ILE A 337 -13.58 2.57 -9.08
CA ILE A 337 -12.40 3.42 -9.22
C ILE A 337 -12.55 4.55 -8.22
N LEU A 338 -11.52 4.73 -7.39
CA LEU A 338 -11.44 5.82 -6.44
C LEU A 338 -10.27 6.72 -6.85
N THR A 339 -10.52 8.03 -6.90
CA THR A 339 -9.50 9.03 -7.21
C THR A 339 -8.82 9.51 -5.93
N GLY A 340 -7.49 9.51 -5.94
CA GLY A 340 -6.67 10.08 -4.86
C GLY A 340 -6.23 11.51 -5.17
N PRO A 341 -5.84 12.30 -4.16
CA PRO A 341 -5.35 13.67 -4.36
C PRO A 341 -4.08 13.66 -5.24
N LEU A 342 -3.93 14.64 -6.13
CA LEU A 342 -2.75 14.76 -6.99
C LEU A 342 -1.64 15.62 -6.37
N THR A 343 -2.01 16.58 -5.52
CA THR A 343 -1.11 17.53 -4.87
C THR A 343 0.08 16.85 -4.20
N GLY A 344 1.28 17.40 -4.43
CA GLY A 344 2.55 16.92 -3.86
C GLY A 344 3.16 15.71 -4.59
N LYS A 345 2.44 15.04 -5.49
CA LYS A 345 2.96 13.88 -6.23
C LYS A 345 3.89 14.30 -7.37
N THR A 346 4.66 13.34 -7.87
CA THR A 346 5.54 13.53 -9.04
C THR A 346 4.70 13.50 -10.33
N PRO A 347 4.74 14.54 -11.19
CA PRO A 347 3.92 14.61 -12.40
C PRO A 347 4.07 13.40 -13.33
N ALA A 348 5.30 12.95 -13.57
CA ALA A 348 5.59 11.83 -14.46
C ALA A 348 5.06 10.48 -13.93
N GLU A 349 4.95 10.31 -12.60
CA GLU A 349 4.40 9.10 -11.99
C GLU A 349 2.87 9.09 -12.04
N ALA A 350 2.23 10.26 -11.88
CA ALA A 350 0.76 10.39 -11.91
C ALA A 350 0.17 10.41 -13.32
N LEU A 351 0.94 10.89 -14.31
CA LEU A 351 0.47 11.09 -15.68
C LEU A 351 -0.13 9.84 -16.33
N PRO A 352 0.45 8.61 -16.22
CA PRO A 352 -0.16 7.40 -16.78
C PRO A 352 -1.57 7.15 -16.24
N ALA A 353 -1.78 7.31 -14.94
CA ALA A 353 -3.08 7.08 -14.30
C ALA A 353 -4.12 8.10 -14.76
N VAL A 354 -3.73 9.38 -14.80
CA VAL A 354 -4.61 10.47 -15.26
C VAL A 354 -4.94 10.34 -16.75
N ARG A 355 -4.00 9.89 -17.59
CA ARG A 355 -4.27 9.60 -19.02
C ARG A 355 -5.27 8.46 -19.20
N MET A 356 -5.14 7.37 -18.45
CA MET A 356 -6.12 6.28 -18.47
C MET A 356 -7.51 6.80 -18.07
N ALA A 357 -7.60 7.56 -16.96
CA ALA A 357 -8.85 8.15 -16.50
C ALA A 357 -9.50 9.08 -17.54
N ALA A 358 -8.70 9.87 -18.26
CA ALA A 358 -9.16 10.77 -19.32
C ALA A 358 -9.74 10.03 -20.56
N GLU A 359 -9.43 8.74 -20.69
CA GLU A 359 -9.87 7.83 -21.76
C GLU A 359 -10.92 6.79 -21.33
N LEU A 360 -11.50 6.92 -20.12
CA LEU A 360 -12.67 6.15 -19.68
C LEU A 360 -13.94 6.61 -20.44
N VAL A 361 -14.03 6.22 -21.71
CA VAL A 361 -15.13 6.56 -22.61
C VAL A 361 -16.01 5.34 -22.85
N ASP A 362 -17.30 5.57 -23.11
CA ASP A 362 -18.25 4.51 -23.46
C ASP A 362 -17.72 3.62 -24.59
N GLY A 363 -17.77 2.31 -24.37
CA GLY A 363 -17.26 1.30 -25.29
C GLY A 363 -15.83 0.84 -25.01
N ASN A 364 -15.03 1.62 -24.27
CA ASN A 364 -13.78 1.10 -23.73
C ASN A 364 -14.05 0.21 -22.51
N GLU A 365 -13.20 -0.80 -22.34
CA GLU A 365 -13.32 -1.76 -21.26
C GLU A 365 -12.08 -1.77 -20.38
N LEU A 366 -12.28 -1.88 -19.06
CA LEU A 366 -11.20 -2.19 -18.14
C LEU A 366 -11.04 -3.70 -17.97
N LEU A 367 -9.81 -4.16 -17.83
CA LEU A 367 -9.46 -5.54 -17.53
C LEU A 367 -8.48 -5.58 -16.36
N LEU A 368 -8.67 -6.54 -15.46
CA LEU A 368 -7.66 -6.92 -14.49
C LEU A 368 -6.87 -8.08 -15.10
N ALA A 369 -5.55 -7.99 -15.11
CA ALA A 369 -4.71 -9.02 -15.71
C ALA A 369 -3.46 -9.30 -14.88
N VAL A 370 -2.88 -10.48 -15.09
CA VAL A 370 -1.52 -10.77 -14.60
C VAL A 370 -0.54 -9.92 -15.42
N ARG A 371 0.43 -9.30 -14.75
CA ARG A 371 1.44 -8.44 -15.37
C ARG A 371 2.17 -9.19 -16.48
N GLY A 372 2.09 -8.66 -17.71
CA GLY A 372 2.65 -9.30 -18.92
C GLY A 372 1.96 -10.62 -19.33
N GLY A 373 0.89 -11.00 -18.65
CA GLY A 373 0.15 -12.25 -18.83
C GLY A 373 -1.29 -12.05 -19.30
N ARG A 374 -2.11 -13.09 -19.04
CA ARG A 374 -3.52 -13.14 -19.47
C ARG A 374 -4.44 -12.30 -18.56
N PRO A 375 -5.56 -11.79 -19.10
CA PRO A 375 -6.64 -11.25 -18.28
C PRO A 375 -7.18 -12.27 -17.28
N ILE A 376 -7.51 -11.78 -16.09
CA ILE A 376 -8.18 -12.53 -15.02
C ILE A 376 -9.70 -12.40 -15.19
N THR A 377 -10.16 -11.27 -15.72
CA THR A 377 -11.58 -10.93 -15.83
C THR A 377 -12.01 -10.68 -17.27
N CYS A 378 -13.32 -10.67 -17.50
CA CYS A 378 -13.91 -10.05 -18.68
C CYS A 378 -13.79 -8.52 -18.60
N GLY A 379 -14.05 -7.86 -19.74
CA GLY A 379 -14.03 -6.41 -19.84
C GLY A 379 -15.18 -5.77 -19.07
N TRP A 380 -14.86 -4.81 -18.21
CA TRP A 380 -15.86 -3.95 -17.59
C TRP A 380 -16.07 -2.73 -18.45
N ALA A 381 -17.30 -2.53 -18.92
CA ALA A 381 -17.70 -1.25 -19.48
C ALA A 381 -17.57 -0.18 -18.39
N VAL A 382 -16.83 0.89 -18.68
CA VAL A 382 -16.66 2.00 -17.73
C VAL A 382 -17.15 3.29 -18.36
N SER A 383 -18.15 3.90 -17.71
CA SER A 383 -18.66 5.21 -18.06
C SER A 383 -18.71 6.11 -16.82
N ASP A 384 -17.54 6.50 -16.32
CA ASP A 384 -17.45 7.52 -15.27
C ASP A 384 -17.16 8.89 -15.88
N SER A 385 -18.23 9.59 -16.25
CA SER A 385 -18.16 10.89 -16.92
C SER A 385 -17.50 11.97 -16.04
N ALA A 386 -17.65 11.88 -14.71
CA ALA A 386 -17.08 12.83 -13.77
C ALA A 386 -15.56 12.64 -13.63
N VAL A 387 -15.11 11.39 -13.42
CA VAL A 387 -13.68 11.04 -13.35
C VAL A 387 -12.98 11.43 -14.66
N ARG A 388 -13.59 11.13 -15.80
CA ARG A 388 -13.06 11.48 -17.12
C ARG A 388 -12.91 12.99 -17.32
N ALA A 389 -13.96 13.77 -17.00
CA ALA A 389 -13.96 15.22 -17.20
C ALA A 389 -12.85 15.88 -16.36
N ASN A 390 -12.72 15.48 -15.09
CA ASN A 390 -11.68 15.97 -14.21
C ASN A 390 -10.27 15.59 -14.72
N ALA A 391 -10.08 14.33 -15.13
CA ALA A 391 -8.78 13.84 -15.59
C ALA A 391 -8.27 14.55 -16.85
N ARG A 392 -9.15 14.80 -17.83
CA ARG A 392 -8.78 15.44 -19.12
C ARG A 392 -8.07 16.78 -18.96
N TRP A 393 -8.57 17.60 -18.04
CA TRP A 393 -7.95 18.90 -17.77
C TRP A 393 -6.58 18.73 -17.11
N HIS A 394 -6.45 17.80 -16.17
CA HIS A 394 -5.19 17.52 -15.49
C HIS A 394 -4.09 16.98 -16.43
N VAL A 395 -4.43 16.25 -17.50
CA VAL A 395 -3.43 15.72 -18.45
C VAL A 395 -2.49 16.81 -18.97
N SER A 396 -3.04 17.93 -19.44
CA SER A 396 -2.23 19.02 -20.04
C SER A 396 -1.30 19.66 -19.01
N LEU A 397 -1.80 19.87 -17.78
CA LEU A 397 -1.02 20.43 -16.70
C LEU A 397 0.13 19.49 -16.28
N LEU A 398 -0.16 18.19 -16.14
CA LEU A 398 0.86 17.19 -15.77
C LEU A 398 1.92 17.02 -16.86
N GLU A 399 1.54 17.08 -18.13
CA GLU A 399 2.48 17.07 -19.26
C GLU A 399 3.41 18.28 -19.25
N ALA A 400 2.87 19.47 -18.96
CA ALA A 400 3.65 20.69 -18.84
C ALA A 400 4.63 20.62 -17.66
N LEU A 401 4.18 20.19 -16.48
CA LEU A 401 5.04 20.03 -15.30
C LEU A 401 6.11 18.95 -15.51
N ALA A 402 5.75 17.83 -16.16
CA ALA A 402 6.71 16.78 -16.52
C ALA A 402 7.75 17.27 -17.55
N ALA A 403 7.36 18.16 -18.47
CA ALA A 403 8.30 18.81 -19.38
C ALA A 403 9.26 19.74 -18.63
N ILE A 404 8.75 20.55 -17.70
CA ILE A 404 9.56 21.44 -16.85
C ILE A 404 10.62 20.64 -16.05
N GLN A 405 10.24 19.52 -15.43
CA GLN A 405 11.17 18.66 -14.67
C GLN A 405 12.40 18.21 -15.47
N ARG A 406 12.29 18.06 -16.80
CA ARG A 406 13.43 17.60 -17.64
C ARG A 406 14.54 18.65 -17.78
N PHE A 407 14.26 19.90 -17.44
CA PHE A 407 15.20 21.02 -17.54
C PHE A 407 15.61 21.55 -16.16
N THR A 408 15.46 20.75 -15.10
CA THR A 408 15.89 21.15 -13.75
C THR A 408 16.22 19.92 -12.90
N TRP A 409 17.16 20.10 -11.97
CA TRP A 409 17.47 19.11 -10.93
C TRP A 409 16.56 19.23 -9.71
N GLU A 410 15.84 20.36 -9.59
CA GLU A 410 14.86 20.53 -8.53
C GLU A 410 13.66 19.62 -8.77
N ARG A 411 13.20 18.95 -7.72
CA ARG A 411 11.99 18.14 -7.79
C ARG A 411 10.78 19.06 -8.02
N VAL A 412 10.13 18.88 -9.16
CA VAL A 412 8.82 19.45 -9.50
C VAL A 412 7.74 18.52 -8.98
N THR A 413 6.85 19.06 -8.17
CA THR A 413 5.67 18.37 -7.65
C THR A 413 4.41 19.01 -8.19
N ILE A 414 3.32 18.25 -8.23
CA ILE A 414 2.01 18.79 -8.60
C ILE A 414 1.58 19.80 -7.52
N PRO A 415 1.35 21.08 -7.85
CA PRO A 415 0.88 22.07 -6.89
C PRO A 415 -0.57 21.80 -6.49
N ASP A 416 -1.03 22.46 -5.43
CA ASP A 416 -2.46 22.50 -5.13
C ASP A 416 -3.16 23.32 -6.20
N VAL A 417 -3.86 22.64 -7.11
CA VAL A 417 -4.37 23.26 -8.33
C VAL A 417 -5.57 24.14 -8.04
N ASP A 418 -6.33 23.85 -6.98
CA ASP A 418 -7.47 24.65 -6.54
C ASP A 418 -7.02 26.00 -5.94
N ALA A 419 -5.75 26.10 -5.52
CA ALA A 419 -5.14 27.33 -5.03
C ALA A 419 -4.49 28.19 -6.13
N LEU A 420 -4.37 27.68 -7.36
CA LEU A 420 -3.75 28.40 -8.47
C LEU A 420 -4.75 29.31 -9.19
N SER A 421 -4.28 30.50 -9.60
CA SER A 421 -5.04 31.34 -10.53
C SER A 421 -4.96 30.80 -11.96
N ASP A 422 -5.98 31.07 -12.77
CA ASP A 422 -6.00 30.71 -14.21
C ASP A 422 -4.75 31.21 -14.94
N GLY A 423 -4.28 32.42 -14.61
CA GLY A 423 -3.07 33.00 -15.21
C GLY A 423 -1.79 32.23 -14.85
N HIS A 424 -1.67 31.71 -13.63
CA HIS A 424 -0.53 30.86 -13.25
C HIS A 424 -0.60 29.52 -13.98
N ILE A 425 -1.79 28.94 -14.15
CA ILE A 425 -1.97 27.69 -14.88
C ILE A 425 -1.58 27.88 -16.35
N GLU A 426 -2.03 28.98 -16.98
CA GLU A 426 -1.65 29.32 -18.36
C GLU A 426 -0.14 29.52 -18.50
N GLU A 427 0.52 30.15 -17.54
CA GLU A 427 1.99 30.32 -17.52
C GLU A 427 2.72 28.96 -17.49
N ILE A 428 2.27 28.02 -16.65
CA ILE A 428 2.82 26.66 -16.59
C ILE A 428 2.61 25.94 -17.92
N LEU A 429 1.40 25.97 -18.47
CA LEU A 429 1.07 25.32 -19.75
C LEU A 429 1.90 25.89 -20.90
N ARG A 430 2.01 27.22 -20.98
CA ARG A 430 2.81 27.91 -21.99
C ARG A 430 4.29 27.57 -21.88
N THR A 431 4.82 27.52 -20.66
CA THR A 431 6.21 27.12 -20.40
C THR A 431 6.44 25.67 -20.83
N GLY A 432 5.55 24.76 -20.45
CA GLY A 432 5.60 23.36 -20.87
C GLY A 432 5.61 23.20 -22.40
N ARG A 433 4.71 23.89 -23.12
CA ARG A 433 4.65 23.91 -24.59
C ARG A 433 5.98 24.33 -25.21
N LEU A 434 6.56 25.43 -24.74
CA LEU A 434 7.86 25.91 -25.22
C LEU A 434 8.97 24.88 -25.02
N LEU A 435 9.03 24.24 -23.85
CA LEU A 435 10.03 23.23 -23.51
C LEU A 435 9.83 21.90 -24.27
N GLN A 436 8.61 21.61 -24.71
CA GLN A 436 8.31 20.49 -25.62
C GLN A 436 8.70 20.79 -27.08
N GLY A 437 9.26 21.96 -27.35
CA GLY A 437 9.75 22.37 -28.67
C GLY A 437 8.72 23.11 -29.52
N GLU A 438 7.57 23.47 -28.95
CA GLU A 438 6.58 24.26 -29.67
C GLU A 438 7.10 25.67 -29.94
N ARG A 439 6.81 26.16 -31.15
CA ARG A 439 7.13 27.52 -31.57
C ARG A 439 5.87 28.36 -31.50
N ILE A 440 5.87 29.38 -30.64
CA ILE A 440 4.72 30.24 -30.44
C ILE A 440 4.88 31.48 -31.31
N GLU A 441 4.00 31.64 -32.30
CA GLU A 441 3.89 32.87 -33.07
C GLU A 441 3.07 33.90 -32.29
N THR A 442 3.54 35.14 -32.26
CA THR A 442 2.86 36.24 -31.57
C THR A 442 3.09 37.55 -32.30
N THR A 443 2.37 38.59 -31.91
CA THR A 443 2.65 39.96 -32.33
C THR A 443 3.30 40.75 -31.20
N TRP A 444 4.07 41.79 -31.52
CA TRP A 444 4.73 42.64 -30.53
C TRP A 444 4.56 44.11 -30.87
N THR A 445 4.60 44.98 -29.86
CA THR A 445 4.38 46.42 -30.03
C THR A 445 5.62 47.24 -29.73
N GLN A 446 6.38 46.85 -28.71
CA GLN A 446 7.60 47.53 -28.30
C GLN A 446 8.51 46.58 -27.51
N VAL A 447 9.83 46.76 -27.67
CA VAL A 447 10.86 46.15 -26.82
C VAL A 447 11.83 47.23 -26.39
N THR A 448 12.32 47.15 -25.15
CA THR A 448 13.39 48.00 -24.65
C THR A 448 14.69 47.24 -24.58
N LEU A 449 15.78 47.87 -25.01
CA LEU A 449 17.13 47.32 -24.90
C LEU A 449 17.99 48.27 -24.08
N THR A 450 18.78 47.72 -23.16
CA THR A 450 19.84 48.47 -22.48
C THR A 450 21.08 48.50 -23.35
N VAL A 451 21.62 49.69 -23.57
CA VAL A 451 22.78 49.92 -24.44
C VAL A 451 24.04 49.43 -23.74
N ALA A 452 24.66 48.35 -24.24
CA ALA A 452 25.97 47.91 -23.76
C ALA A 452 27.11 48.79 -24.30
N SER A 453 27.03 49.14 -25.59
CA SER A 453 27.96 50.03 -26.27
C SER A 453 27.28 50.62 -27.51
N ARG A 454 27.45 51.91 -27.75
CA ARG A 454 26.81 52.61 -28.88
C ARG A 454 27.13 52.00 -30.24
N GLU A 455 28.35 51.48 -30.42
CA GLU A 455 28.82 50.86 -31.67
C GLU A 455 28.07 49.56 -32.03
N ARG A 456 27.41 48.92 -31.06
CA ARG A 456 26.62 47.70 -31.27
C ARG A 456 25.15 47.98 -31.56
N LEU A 457 24.74 49.26 -31.59
CA LEU A 457 23.37 49.63 -31.90
C LEU A 457 23.09 49.54 -33.40
N PRO A 458 21.89 49.09 -33.79
CA PRO A 458 21.49 49.09 -35.20
C PRO A 458 21.49 50.51 -35.77
N THR A 459 21.78 50.63 -37.06
CA THR A 459 21.78 51.92 -37.75
C THR A 459 20.36 52.52 -37.75
N PRO A 460 20.18 53.79 -37.35
CA PRO A 460 18.87 54.44 -37.42
C PRO A 460 18.29 54.41 -38.84
N GLY A 461 16.98 54.12 -38.95
CA GLY A 461 16.26 54.04 -40.23
C GLY A 461 16.42 52.73 -40.99
N VAL A 462 17.21 51.77 -40.49
CA VAL A 462 17.35 50.43 -41.08
C VAL A 462 16.57 49.41 -40.25
N GLU A 463 15.81 48.55 -40.91
CA GLU A 463 15.16 47.40 -40.26
C GLU A 463 16.14 46.25 -40.09
N ALA A 464 16.15 45.64 -38.90
CA ALA A 464 16.97 44.47 -38.61
C ALA A 464 16.17 43.42 -37.83
N ALA A 465 16.54 42.15 -38.00
CA ALA A 465 16.03 41.09 -37.12
C ALA A 465 16.66 41.25 -35.73
N LEU A 466 15.85 41.11 -34.68
CA LEU A 466 16.33 41.12 -33.29
C LEU A 466 16.11 39.74 -32.68
N ILE A 467 17.14 39.23 -32.02
CA ILE A 467 17.06 38.02 -31.21
C ILE A 467 17.28 38.43 -29.76
N ALA A 468 16.30 38.14 -28.91
CA ALA A 468 16.40 38.32 -27.47
C ALA A 468 16.40 36.95 -26.79
N GLU A 469 17.31 36.76 -25.85
CA GLU A 469 17.39 35.54 -25.03
C GLU A 469 17.30 35.90 -23.56
N THR A 470 16.38 35.22 -22.86
CA THR A 470 16.22 35.36 -21.42
C THR A 470 16.19 33.98 -20.77
N PRO A 471 16.79 33.77 -19.59
CA PRO A 471 16.61 32.53 -18.84
C PRO A 471 15.12 32.22 -18.64
N ILE A 472 14.75 30.94 -18.65
CA ILE A 472 13.40 30.52 -18.29
C ILE A 472 13.38 30.23 -16.79
N ILE A 473 12.48 30.90 -16.08
CA ILE A 473 12.15 30.60 -14.69
C ILE A 473 10.71 30.12 -14.70
N ALA A 474 10.50 28.85 -14.35
CA ALA A 474 9.16 28.30 -14.24
C ALA A 474 8.59 28.62 -12.86
N ARG A 475 7.41 29.24 -12.80
CA ARG A 475 6.69 29.42 -11.54
C ARG A 475 5.71 28.28 -11.32
N VAL A 476 5.92 27.49 -10.28
CA VAL A 476 5.09 26.32 -9.92
C VAL A 476 4.65 26.46 -8.46
N GLY A 477 3.37 26.83 -8.25
CA GLY A 477 2.91 27.26 -6.94
C GLY A 477 3.63 28.53 -6.49
N ASP A 478 4.15 28.53 -5.26
CA ASP A 478 4.93 29.64 -4.71
C ASP A 478 6.44 29.55 -5.02
N ARG A 479 6.85 28.59 -5.86
CA ARG A 479 8.26 28.36 -6.19
C ARG A 479 8.60 28.93 -7.56
N GLU A 480 9.70 29.65 -7.61
CA GLU A 480 10.38 30.02 -8.86
C GLU A 480 11.53 29.05 -9.10
N ILE A 481 11.47 28.32 -10.21
CA ILE A 481 12.41 27.24 -10.53
C ILE A 481 13.22 27.66 -11.76
N PRO A 482 14.53 27.95 -11.61
CA PRO A 482 15.39 28.22 -12.76
C PRO A 482 15.55 26.95 -13.59
N LEU A 483 15.47 27.10 -14.92
CA LEU A 483 15.59 25.98 -15.86
C LEU A 483 16.88 26.06 -16.66
N ASP A 484 17.40 24.89 -17.04
CA ASP A 484 18.52 24.71 -17.97
C ASP A 484 18.10 24.99 -19.43
N ALA A 485 17.25 25.99 -19.65
CA ALA A 485 16.80 26.47 -20.95
C ALA A 485 16.65 28.00 -20.97
N LYS A 486 16.84 28.58 -22.16
CA LYS A 486 16.58 30.00 -22.45
C LYS A 486 15.36 30.13 -23.34
N ARG A 487 14.57 31.17 -23.11
CA ARG A 487 13.53 31.63 -24.03
C ARG A 487 14.20 32.52 -25.07
N ARG A 488 14.17 32.11 -26.33
CA ARG A 488 14.58 32.91 -27.48
C ARG A 488 13.36 33.52 -28.13
N VAL A 489 13.35 34.84 -28.28
CA VAL A 489 12.35 35.60 -29.05
C VAL A 489 13.03 36.15 -30.29
N ILE A 490 12.52 35.79 -31.46
CA ILE A 490 12.99 36.28 -32.75
C ILE A 490 11.96 37.27 -33.29
N TYR A 491 12.31 38.55 -33.22
CA TYR A 491 11.54 39.63 -33.84
C TYR A 491 12.00 39.74 -35.30
N ARG A 492 11.11 39.44 -36.25
CA ARG A 492 11.49 39.33 -37.67
C ARG A 492 12.05 40.64 -38.22
N THR A 493 11.43 41.76 -37.83
CA THR A 493 11.85 43.11 -38.22
C THR A 493 11.62 44.09 -37.08
N ALA A 494 12.68 44.74 -36.63
CA ALA A 494 12.66 45.79 -35.61
C ALA A 494 13.33 47.06 -36.14
N ARG A 495 12.84 48.21 -35.68
CA ARG A 495 13.42 49.53 -35.94
C ARG A 495 13.47 50.34 -34.65
N ILE A 496 14.40 51.28 -34.58
CA ILE A 496 14.49 52.24 -33.47
C ILE A 496 13.25 53.14 -33.48
N ALA A 497 12.65 53.36 -32.30
CA ALA A 497 11.46 54.18 -32.13
C ALA A 497 11.72 55.64 -32.52
N ASP A 498 12.85 56.19 -32.05
CA ASP A 498 13.29 57.55 -32.35
C ASP A 498 14.81 57.58 -32.65
N PRO A 499 15.24 57.97 -33.86
CA PRO A 499 16.66 58.11 -34.21
C PRO A 499 17.48 58.98 -33.26
N ALA A 500 16.85 59.95 -32.57
CA ALA A 500 17.51 60.77 -31.57
C ALA A 500 18.00 59.93 -30.37
N GLU A 501 17.28 58.85 -30.01
CA GLU A 501 17.64 57.96 -28.89
C GLU A 501 19.01 57.31 -29.11
N VAL A 502 19.40 56.99 -30.35
CA VAL A 502 20.72 56.41 -30.66
C VAL A 502 21.82 57.47 -30.70
N THR A 503 21.48 58.70 -31.06
CA THR A 503 22.47 59.76 -31.29
C THR A 503 23.08 60.28 -29.99
N SER A 504 22.34 60.17 -28.88
CA SER A 504 22.78 60.56 -27.53
C SER A 504 23.05 59.37 -26.60
N ALA A 505 22.76 58.13 -27.00
CA ALA A 505 22.86 56.96 -26.13
C ALA A 505 24.28 56.74 -25.59
N GLN A 506 24.38 56.53 -24.28
CA GLN A 506 25.53 56.05 -23.55
C GLN A 506 25.31 54.62 -23.04
N ALA A 507 26.40 53.98 -22.60
CA ALA A 507 26.31 52.67 -21.96
C ALA A 507 25.43 52.76 -20.70
N GLY A 508 24.44 51.88 -20.59
CA GLY A 508 23.44 51.88 -19.52
C GLY A 508 22.12 52.58 -19.88
N ASP A 509 22.07 53.37 -20.97
CA ASP A 509 20.82 53.97 -21.43
C ASP A 509 19.86 52.89 -21.96
N THR A 510 18.57 53.21 -22.01
CA THR A 510 17.55 52.33 -22.58
C THR A 510 17.02 52.92 -23.87
N ILE A 511 17.02 52.13 -24.94
CA ILE A 511 16.43 52.51 -26.23
C ILE A 511 15.18 51.68 -26.49
N ARG A 512 14.22 52.27 -27.22
CA ARG A 512 12.98 51.58 -27.62
C ARG A 512 13.07 51.11 -29.06
N LEU A 513 12.66 49.87 -29.27
CA LEU A 513 12.45 49.28 -30.58
C LEU A 513 10.95 49.09 -30.80
N LEU A 514 10.52 49.33 -32.04
CA LEU A 514 9.17 49.10 -32.54
C LEU A 514 9.21 48.10 -33.70
N PRO A 515 8.07 47.46 -34.04
CA PRO A 515 7.91 46.72 -35.28
C PRO A 515 8.36 47.53 -36.50
N GLY A 516 9.10 46.87 -37.39
CA GLY A 516 9.41 47.37 -38.73
C GLY A 516 8.27 47.08 -39.70
N SER A 517 8.56 46.38 -40.78
CA SER A 517 7.60 45.95 -41.79
C SER A 517 6.63 44.85 -41.33
N THR A 518 6.95 44.14 -40.24
CA THR A 518 6.04 43.20 -39.57
C THR A 518 6.16 43.29 -38.05
N ASP A 519 5.03 43.09 -37.37
CA ASP A 519 4.93 42.93 -35.92
C ASP A 519 4.98 41.46 -35.48
N HIS A 520 5.30 40.51 -36.37
CA HIS A 520 5.39 39.10 -36.02
C HIS A 520 6.70 38.78 -35.27
N ALA A 521 6.56 38.03 -34.18
CA ALA A 521 7.65 37.46 -33.42
C ALA A 521 7.44 35.94 -33.22
N LEU A 522 8.56 35.23 -33.12
CA LEU A 522 8.59 33.79 -32.84
C LEU A 522 9.23 33.56 -31.48
N ILE A 523 8.55 32.81 -30.61
CA ILE A 523 9.08 32.41 -29.30
C ILE A 523 9.35 30.91 -29.31
N LEU A 524 10.53 30.52 -28.83
CA LEU A 524 10.93 29.12 -28.66
C LEU A 524 11.83 28.96 -27.43
N ALA A 525 11.91 27.75 -26.89
CA ALA A 525 12.94 27.38 -25.92
C ALA A 525 14.18 26.84 -26.63
N ILE A 526 15.36 27.16 -26.09
CA ILE A 526 16.64 26.58 -26.50
C ILE A 526 17.35 26.03 -25.25
N PRO A 527 18.02 24.86 -25.32
CA PRO A 527 18.84 24.37 -24.22
C PRO A 527 19.96 25.36 -23.88
N THR A 528 20.35 25.40 -22.61
CA THR A 528 21.56 26.13 -22.21
C THR A 528 22.77 25.28 -22.61
N GLU A 529 23.71 25.83 -23.38
CA GLU A 529 24.97 25.14 -23.64
C GLU A 529 25.72 24.99 -22.31
N HIS A 530 25.89 23.75 -21.85
CA HIS A 530 26.88 23.46 -20.83
C HIS A 530 28.24 23.55 -21.50
N GLU A 531 29.04 24.58 -21.18
CA GLU A 531 30.48 24.50 -21.38
C GLU A 531 30.96 23.24 -20.65
N GLN A 532 31.45 22.26 -21.43
CA GLN A 532 31.96 20.99 -20.92
C GLN A 532 33.22 21.16 -20.08
#